data_AF-A0A2A6E3N5-F1
#
_entry.id   AF-A0A2A6E3N5-F1
#
_cell.length_a   1.000
_cell.length_b   1.000
_cell.length_c   1.000
_cell.angle_alpha   90.00
_cell.angle_beta   90.00
_cell.angle_gamma   90.00
#
_symmetry.space_group_name_H-M   'P 1'
#
loop_
_entity.id
_entity.type
_entity.pdbx_description
1 polymer ?
#
loop_
_entity_poly.entity_id
_entity_poly.type
_entity_poly.pdbx_seq_one_letter_code
_entity_poly.pdbx_strand_id
1 'polypeptide(L)'
;MVVLAASFIVAAPSPAGAYSYGDPDKEDVAETYKLIEAELAENDWDAALAAYQVRRAEIESHFGKDVALTLDANFRDKNKALVLQNYRYILYMNLDRRFTYAEQNINNYAQASLLLAKAKGTFDVLKPYLEIRIPNQIQEIRDHFDKAYESLGNPGLFNLGKKPVDVEAYRRHTSAILTTLKPLFAYTPATGAAGASPGRAASPAPSSTPAPSARPTAAGSPSSPNDASPTSPASAADAASPSPGSGATPSPAAAVASPDAAALGTGSAEAPPEPSQKAPEPGVSAEHAPMQRTDRTNPFVTAGAIVGLLLVASGVVWWTKRQAKG
;
A
#
# COMPACT_ATOMS: atom_id res chain seq x y z
N MET A 1 -38.60 6.07 -50.06
CA MET A 1 -37.95 6.45 -48.78
C MET A 1 -36.85 5.44 -48.49
N VAL A 2 -35.68 5.88 -48.02
CA VAL A 2 -34.63 4.99 -47.50
C VAL A 2 -34.52 5.29 -46.00
N VAL A 3 -34.71 4.27 -45.15
CA VAL A 3 -34.62 4.42 -43.69
C VAL A 3 -33.16 4.24 -43.29
N LEU A 4 -32.52 5.32 -42.84
CA LEU A 4 -31.14 5.30 -42.38
C LEU A 4 -31.11 4.87 -40.89
N ALA A 5 -30.83 3.60 -40.63
CA ALA A 5 -30.73 3.06 -39.28
C ALA A 5 -29.40 3.49 -38.63
N ALA A 6 -29.44 4.49 -37.74
CA ALA A 6 -28.27 4.96 -37.00
C ALA A 6 -27.96 4.04 -35.81
N SER A 7 -26.99 3.14 -35.98
CA SER A 7 -26.53 2.25 -34.91
C SER A 7 -25.75 3.01 -33.83
N PHE A 8 -26.39 3.28 -32.70
CA PHE A 8 -25.74 3.81 -31.50
C PHE A 8 -24.88 2.72 -30.86
N ILE A 9 -23.55 2.83 -30.99
CA ILE A 9 -22.61 2.01 -30.21
C ILE A 9 -22.52 2.63 -28.82
N VAL A 10 -23.20 2.02 -27.85
CA VAL A 10 -23.08 2.39 -26.43
C VAL A 10 -21.78 1.82 -25.90
N ALA A 11 -20.77 2.68 -25.74
CA ALA A 11 -19.58 2.35 -24.97
C ALA A 11 -19.97 2.24 -23.49
N ALA A 12 -20.14 1.01 -23.00
CA ALA A 12 -20.37 0.77 -21.58
C ALA A 12 -19.14 1.26 -20.78
N PRO A 13 -19.31 2.01 -19.67
CA PRO A 13 -18.20 2.40 -18.84
C PRO A 13 -17.65 1.15 -18.14
N SER A 14 -16.42 0.75 -18.48
CA SER A 14 -15.70 -0.27 -17.71
C SER A 14 -15.70 0.13 -16.24
N PRO A 15 -16.07 -0.75 -15.29
CA PRO A 15 -16.00 -0.43 -13.89
C PRO A 15 -14.53 -0.20 -13.53
N ALA A 16 -14.16 1.06 -13.28
CA ALA A 16 -12.92 1.40 -12.63
C ALA A 16 -13.00 0.88 -11.19
N GLY A 17 -12.66 -0.40 -11.02
CA GLY A 17 -12.68 -1.08 -9.73
C GLY A 17 -11.91 -0.23 -8.72
N ALA A 18 -12.58 0.14 -7.63
CA ALA A 18 -12.04 1.02 -6.61
C ALA A 18 -10.93 0.29 -5.83
N TYR A 19 -9.75 0.19 -6.45
CA TYR A 19 -8.59 -0.50 -5.93
C TYR A 19 -8.29 0.07 -4.53
N SER A 20 -8.13 -0.81 -3.54
CA SER A 20 -8.35 -0.47 -2.13
C SER A 20 -7.18 0.29 -1.47
N TYR A 21 -6.74 1.39 -2.08
CA TYR A 21 -5.64 2.26 -1.62
C TYR A 21 -5.79 2.84 -0.21
N GLY A 22 -7.00 2.79 0.38
CA GLY A 22 -7.27 3.26 1.75
C GLY A 22 -7.06 2.23 2.86
N ASP A 23 -6.74 0.98 2.54
CA ASP A 23 -6.55 -0.09 3.53
C ASP A 23 -5.05 -0.46 3.64
N PRO A 24 -4.39 -0.12 4.76
CA PRO A 24 -2.96 -0.36 4.93
C PRO A 24 -2.61 -1.85 5.06
N ASP A 25 -3.55 -2.72 5.43
CA ASP A 25 -3.28 -4.13 5.73
C ASP A 25 -3.50 -5.04 4.50
N LYS A 26 -4.20 -4.54 3.48
CA LYS A 26 -4.33 -5.24 2.19
C LYS A 26 -3.01 -5.30 1.43
N GLU A 27 -2.82 -6.39 0.71
CA GLU A 27 -1.64 -6.62 -0.12
C GLU A 27 -2.05 -6.65 -1.59
N ASP A 28 -1.44 -5.78 -2.40
CA ASP A 28 -1.91 -5.48 -3.76
C ASP A 28 -1.90 -6.69 -4.70
N VAL A 29 -0.93 -7.59 -4.56
CA VAL A 29 -0.82 -8.82 -5.36
C VAL A 29 -1.85 -9.85 -4.86
N ALA A 30 -2.13 -9.90 -3.56
CA ALA A 30 -3.20 -10.72 -2.99
C ALA A 30 -4.61 -10.24 -3.39
N GLU A 31 -4.85 -8.92 -3.48
CA GLU A 31 -6.12 -8.39 -3.98
C GLU A 31 -6.28 -8.62 -5.50
N THR A 32 -5.20 -8.55 -6.30
CA THR A 32 -5.24 -8.97 -7.71
C THR A 32 -5.57 -10.45 -7.86
N TYR A 33 -5.04 -11.33 -7.00
CA TYR A 33 -5.39 -12.76 -7.01
C TYR A 33 -6.90 -12.99 -6.82
N LYS A 34 -7.55 -12.28 -5.88
CA LYS A 34 -9.00 -12.41 -5.66
C LYS A 34 -9.82 -12.04 -6.89
N LEU A 35 -9.40 -10.99 -7.60
CA LEU A 35 -10.02 -10.59 -8.86
C LEU A 35 -9.83 -11.70 -9.91
N ILE A 36 -8.60 -12.18 -10.13
CA ILE A 36 -8.31 -13.28 -11.07
C ILE A 36 -9.13 -14.55 -10.75
N GLU A 37 -9.27 -14.93 -9.48
CA GLU A 37 -10.06 -16.10 -9.09
C GLU A 37 -11.56 -15.92 -9.35
N ALA A 38 -12.10 -14.70 -9.18
CA ALA A 38 -13.49 -14.37 -9.49
C ALA A 38 -13.75 -14.35 -11.01
N GLU A 39 -12.97 -13.59 -11.79
CA GLU A 39 -13.13 -13.49 -13.25
C GLU A 39 -12.99 -14.89 -13.91
N LEU A 40 -12.00 -15.68 -13.47
CA LEU A 40 -11.85 -17.06 -13.96
C LEU A 40 -12.94 -18.01 -13.45
N ALA A 41 -13.71 -17.68 -12.39
CA ALA A 41 -14.90 -18.45 -12.01
C ALA A 41 -16.01 -18.31 -13.05
N GLU A 42 -16.21 -17.10 -13.58
CA GLU A 42 -17.17 -16.81 -14.66
C GLU A 42 -16.62 -17.18 -16.06
N ASN A 43 -15.31 -17.43 -16.15
CA ASN A 43 -14.51 -17.70 -17.36
C ASN A 43 -14.22 -16.44 -18.20
N ASP A 44 -14.29 -15.24 -17.61
CA ASP A 44 -13.76 -14.04 -18.24
C ASP A 44 -12.23 -14.06 -18.19
N TRP A 45 -11.66 -14.53 -19.29
CA TRP A 45 -10.22 -14.62 -19.49
C TRP A 45 -9.56 -13.26 -19.73
N ASP A 46 -10.31 -12.29 -20.25
CA ASP A 46 -9.77 -11.01 -20.69
C ASP A 46 -9.76 -10.02 -19.52
N ALA A 47 -10.78 -10.03 -18.66
CA ALA A 47 -10.78 -9.37 -17.35
C ALA A 47 -9.72 -9.96 -16.41
N ALA A 48 -9.62 -11.29 -16.31
CA ALA A 48 -8.58 -11.95 -15.50
C ALA A 48 -7.15 -11.61 -15.98
N LEU A 49 -6.93 -11.57 -17.30
CA LEU A 49 -5.66 -11.16 -17.90
C LEU A 49 -5.36 -9.68 -17.63
N ALA A 50 -6.35 -8.79 -17.76
CA ALA A 50 -6.19 -7.37 -17.47
C ALA A 50 -5.83 -7.13 -15.98
N ALA A 51 -6.50 -7.82 -15.06
CA ALA A 51 -6.19 -7.80 -13.63
C ALA A 51 -4.74 -8.21 -13.36
N TYR A 52 -4.28 -9.32 -13.95
CA TYR A 52 -2.88 -9.75 -13.86
C TYR A 52 -1.89 -8.73 -14.44
N GLN A 53 -2.18 -8.15 -15.61
CA GLN A 53 -1.27 -7.22 -16.29
C GLN A 53 -0.94 -5.97 -15.45
N VAL A 54 -1.88 -5.48 -14.63
CA VAL A 54 -1.65 -4.37 -13.68
C VAL A 54 -0.50 -4.69 -12.70
N ARG A 55 -0.32 -5.96 -12.32
CA ARG A 55 0.72 -6.40 -11.37
C ARG A 55 1.86 -7.19 -12.00
N ARG A 56 1.81 -7.50 -13.29
CA ARG A 56 2.89 -8.23 -14.00
C ARG A 56 4.28 -7.61 -13.78
N ALA A 57 4.40 -6.29 -13.83
CA ALA A 57 5.69 -5.60 -13.64
C ALA A 57 6.19 -5.69 -12.18
N GLU A 58 5.28 -5.62 -11.19
CA GLU A 58 5.61 -5.85 -9.78
C GLU A 58 6.08 -7.31 -9.57
N ILE A 59 5.39 -8.25 -10.20
CA ILE A 59 5.69 -9.69 -10.13
C ILE A 59 7.07 -9.99 -10.75
N GLU A 60 7.37 -9.47 -11.94
CA GLU A 60 8.68 -9.64 -12.60
C GLU A 60 9.82 -9.02 -11.76
N SER A 61 9.58 -7.85 -11.15
CA SER A 61 10.56 -7.16 -10.30
C SER A 61 10.88 -7.89 -8.99
N HIS A 62 9.87 -8.47 -8.33
CA HIS A 62 10.04 -9.04 -6.98
C HIS A 62 10.15 -10.57 -6.91
N PHE A 63 9.62 -11.29 -7.91
CA PHE A 63 9.63 -12.76 -7.94
C PHE A 63 10.37 -13.32 -9.18
N GLY A 64 10.82 -12.45 -10.07
CA GLY A 64 11.66 -12.79 -11.22
C GLY A 64 10.90 -12.96 -12.53
N LYS A 65 11.61 -12.72 -13.62
CA LYS A 65 11.08 -12.76 -14.99
C LYS A 65 10.46 -14.09 -15.39
N ASP A 66 11.09 -15.21 -15.02
CA ASP A 66 10.61 -16.56 -15.38
C ASP A 66 9.25 -16.89 -14.72
N VAL A 67 8.94 -16.26 -13.58
CA VAL A 67 7.63 -16.37 -12.89
C VAL A 67 6.55 -15.57 -13.64
N ALA A 68 6.85 -14.35 -14.07
CA ALA A 68 5.95 -13.56 -14.90
C ALA A 68 5.70 -14.22 -16.27
N LEU A 69 6.76 -14.66 -16.97
CA LEU A 69 6.64 -15.39 -18.24
C LEU A 69 5.84 -16.70 -18.11
N THR A 70 5.93 -17.36 -16.95
CA THR A 70 5.12 -18.56 -16.65
C THR A 70 3.64 -18.22 -16.49
N LEU A 71 3.28 -17.11 -15.84
CA LEU A 71 1.88 -16.65 -15.82
C LEU A 71 1.41 -16.18 -17.20
N ASP A 72 2.23 -15.47 -17.96
CA ASP A 72 1.91 -15.05 -19.34
C ASP A 72 1.52 -16.25 -20.21
N ALA A 73 2.29 -17.34 -20.12
CA ALA A 73 1.99 -18.61 -20.80
C ALA A 73 0.70 -19.26 -20.27
N ASN A 74 0.52 -19.36 -18.96
CA ASN A 74 -0.67 -19.96 -18.35
C ASN A 74 -1.98 -19.24 -18.75
N PHE A 75 -1.94 -17.90 -18.87
CA PHE A 75 -3.06 -17.09 -19.35
C PHE A 75 -3.30 -17.26 -20.85
N ARG A 76 -2.24 -17.19 -21.67
CA ARG A 76 -2.30 -17.41 -23.13
C ARG A 76 -2.90 -18.78 -23.47
N ASP A 77 -2.48 -19.81 -22.74
CA ASP A 77 -2.89 -21.20 -22.93
C ASP A 77 -4.21 -21.53 -22.20
N LYS A 78 -4.88 -20.51 -21.63
CA LYS A 78 -6.16 -20.55 -20.89
C LYS A 78 -6.26 -21.69 -19.86
N ASN A 79 -5.15 -21.97 -19.17
CA ASN A 79 -5.07 -23.05 -18.19
C ASN A 79 -5.40 -22.54 -16.77
N LYS A 80 -6.70 -22.52 -16.42
CA LYS A 80 -7.19 -22.01 -15.12
C LYS A 80 -6.52 -22.68 -13.92
N ALA A 81 -6.23 -23.98 -14.00
CA ALA A 81 -5.55 -24.70 -12.93
C ALA A 81 -4.13 -24.18 -12.71
N LEU A 82 -3.33 -24.02 -13.78
CA LEU A 82 -1.96 -23.51 -13.68
C LEU A 82 -1.89 -22.01 -13.34
N VAL A 83 -2.83 -21.18 -13.82
CA VAL A 83 -2.92 -19.77 -13.40
C VAL A 83 -3.12 -19.70 -11.88
N LEU A 84 -4.16 -20.34 -11.34
CA LEU A 84 -4.46 -20.27 -9.90
C LEU A 84 -3.39 -20.95 -9.05
N GLN A 85 -2.79 -22.06 -9.51
CA GLN A 85 -1.69 -22.72 -8.81
C GLN A 85 -0.45 -21.80 -8.70
N ASN A 86 0.05 -21.29 -9.83
CA ASN A 86 1.27 -20.50 -9.83
C ASN A 86 1.07 -19.11 -9.21
N TYR A 87 -0.13 -18.53 -9.29
CA TYR A 87 -0.42 -17.28 -8.58
C TYR A 87 -0.49 -17.50 -7.06
N ARG A 88 -1.07 -18.61 -6.58
CA ARG A 88 -0.99 -18.99 -5.15
C ARG A 88 0.46 -19.19 -4.68
N TYR A 89 1.34 -19.74 -5.53
CA TYR A 89 2.77 -19.80 -5.25
C TYR A 89 3.43 -18.41 -5.14
N ILE A 90 3.03 -17.44 -5.98
CA ILE A 90 3.44 -16.04 -5.83
C ILE A 90 2.98 -15.44 -4.50
N LEU A 91 1.76 -15.72 -4.04
CA LEU A 91 1.30 -15.27 -2.71
C LEU A 91 2.14 -15.89 -1.58
N TYR A 92 2.52 -17.17 -1.68
CA TYR A 92 3.47 -17.79 -0.74
C TYR A 92 4.85 -17.10 -0.75
N MET A 93 5.41 -16.79 -1.93
CA MET A 93 6.66 -16.00 -2.02
C MET A 93 6.49 -14.57 -1.48
N ASN A 94 5.29 -14.00 -1.56
CA ASN A 94 5.00 -12.69 -1.02
C ASN A 94 5.00 -12.69 0.52
N LEU A 95 4.51 -13.75 1.17
CA LEU A 95 4.67 -13.94 2.63
C LEU A 95 6.16 -13.88 3.03
N ASP A 96 7.01 -14.67 2.37
CA ASP A 96 8.46 -14.72 2.61
C ASP A 96 9.13 -13.35 2.40
N ARG A 97 8.80 -12.67 1.30
CA ARG A 97 9.21 -11.28 1.00
C ARG A 97 8.83 -10.32 2.12
N ARG A 98 7.57 -10.36 2.59
CA ARG A 98 7.03 -9.45 3.60
C ARG A 98 7.63 -9.71 4.98
N PHE A 99 7.81 -10.98 5.38
CA PHE A 99 8.52 -11.36 6.60
C PHE A 99 9.99 -10.91 6.58
N THR A 100 10.70 -11.16 5.47
CA THR A 100 12.09 -10.76 5.28
C THR A 100 12.26 -9.24 5.39
N TYR A 101 11.39 -8.45 4.75
CA TYR A 101 11.46 -6.99 4.83
C TYR A 101 11.03 -6.45 6.20
N ALA A 102 10.09 -7.09 6.90
CA ALA A 102 9.75 -6.74 8.27
C ALA A 102 10.92 -7.00 9.24
N GLU A 103 11.66 -8.10 9.07
CA GLU A 103 12.90 -8.37 9.83
C GLU A 103 13.98 -7.31 9.56
N GLN A 104 14.21 -6.97 8.28
CA GLN A 104 15.18 -5.93 7.91
C GLN A 104 14.85 -4.55 8.53
N ASN A 105 13.57 -4.27 8.73
CA ASN A 105 13.08 -3.01 9.32
C ASN A 105 12.59 -3.19 10.77
N ILE A 106 12.98 -4.26 11.48
CA ILE A 106 12.37 -4.64 12.76
C ILE A 106 12.54 -3.60 13.88
N ASN A 107 13.58 -2.77 13.79
CA ASN A 107 13.79 -1.63 14.71
C ASN A 107 12.85 -0.44 14.44
N ASN A 108 12.17 -0.41 13.29
CA ASN A 108 11.10 0.53 12.95
C ASN A 108 9.74 -0.16 13.09
N TYR A 109 9.20 -0.13 14.31
CA TYR A 109 7.93 -0.78 14.66
C TYR A 109 6.80 -0.51 13.66
N ALA A 110 6.65 0.72 13.18
CA ALA A 110 5.58 1.09 12.25
C ALA A 110 5.74 0.44 10.86
N GLN A 111 6.98 0.30 10.37
CA GLN A 111 7.24 -0.38 9.09
C GLN A 111 7.15 -1.91 9.23
N ALA A 112 7.71 -2.47 10.30
CA ALA A 112 7.68 -3.91 10.53
C ALA A 112 6.26 -4.44 10.80
N SER A 113 5.45 -3.72 11.58
CA SER A 113 4.06 -4.09 11.85
C SER A 113 3.18 -3.98 10.59
N LEU A 114 3.33 -2.92 9.79
CA LEU A 114 2.66 -2.78 8.49
C LEU A 114 3.01 -3.89 7.50
N LEU A 115 4.30 -4.27 7.42
CA LEU A 115 4.74 -5.37 6.54
C LEU A 115 4.21 -6.73 7.02
N LEU A 116 4.16 -6.97 8.34
CA LEU A 116 3.54 -8.16 8.91
C LEU A 116 2.01 -8.18 8.73
N ALA A 117 1.34 -7.04 8.83
CA ALA A 117 -0.09 -6.93 8.56
C ALA A 117 -0.42 -7.26 7.09
N LYS A 118 0.37 -6.74 6.14
CA LYS A 118 0.28 -7.14 4.71
C LYS A 118 0.58 -8.62 4.46
N ALA A 119 1.49 -9.23 5.23
CA ALA A 119 1.68 -10.68 5.19
C ALA A 119 0.43 -11.42 5.71
N LYS A 120 -0.17 -10.96 6.83
CA LYS A 120 -1.40 -11.55 7.36
C LYS A 120 -2.57 -11.41 6.37
N GLY A 121 -2.73 -10.25 5.74
CA GLY A 121 -3.71 -10.03 4.67
C GLY A 121 -3.51 -11.02 3.50
N THR A 122 -2.27 -11.24 3.08
CA THR A 122 -1.93 -12.25 2.06
C THR A 122 -2.32 -13.68 2.49
N PHE A 123 -2.13 -14.03 3.76
CA PHE A 123 -2.57 -15.30 4.33
C PHE A 123 -4.11 -15.40 4.40
N ASP A 124 -4.81 -14.33 4.80
CA ASP A 124 -6.27 -14.30 4.84
C ASP A 124 -6.90 -14.41 3.43
N VAL A 125 -6.19 -14.01 2.37
CA VAL A 125 -6.55 -14.31 0.97
C VAL A 125 -6.34 -15.78 0.62
N LEU A 126 -5.25 -16.40 1.08
CA LEU A 126 -4.96 -17.83 0.86
C LEU A 126 -5.87 -18.77 1.70
N LYS A 127 -6.43 -18.26 2.80
CA LYS A 127 -7.23 -19.00 3.79
C LYS A 127 -8.28 -19.96 3.19
N PRO A 128 -9.12 -19.59 2.20
CA PRO A 128 -10.14 -20.51 1.67
C PRO A 128 -9.56 -21.74 0.96
N TYR A 129 -8.39 -21.60 0.32
CA TYR A 129 -7.64 -22.73 -0.24
C TYR A 129 -7.01 -23.60 0.86
N LEU A 130 -6.48 -22.96 1.90
CA LEU A 130 -5.81 -23.61 3.01
C LEU A 130 -6.78 -24.38 3.93
N GLU A 131 -7.99 -23.85 4.19
CA GLU A 131 -9.01 -24.51 5.02
C GLU A 131 -9.48 -25.86 4.42
N ILE A 132 -9.37 -26.03 3.09
CA ILE A 132 -9.65 -27.31 2.40
C ILE A 132 -8.44 -28.28 2.46
N ARG A 133 -7.23 -27.79 2.74
CA ARG A 133 -5.96 -28.56 2.68
C ARG A 133 -5.41 -28.94 4.05
N ILE A 134 -5.47 -28.02 5.01
CA ILE A 134 -4.86 -28.13 6.34
C ILE A 134 -5.76 -27.54 7.44
N PRO A 135 -7.08 -27.84 7.49
CA PRO A 135 -8.04 -27.19 8.39
C PRO A 135 -7.58 -27.10 9.85
N ASN A 136 -6.95 -28.17 10.35
CA ASN A 136 -6.50 -28.28 11.73
C ASN A 136 -5.27 -27.41 12.08
N GLN A 137 -4.54 -26.89 11.09
CA GLN A 137 -3.34 -26.05 11.27
C GLN A 137 -3.62 -24.55 11.05
N ILE A 138 -4.81 -24.18 10.59
CA ILE A 138 -5.16 -22.79 10.26
C ILE A 138 -5.06 -21.88 11.50
N GLN A 139 -5.41 -22.38 12.69
CA GLN A 139 -5.30 -21.60 13.91
C GLN A 139 -3.85 -21.48 14.39
N GLU A 140 -3.06 -22.55 14.34
CA GLU A 140 -1.62 -22.52 14.65
C GLU A 140 -0.85 -21.50 13.79
N ILE A 141 -1.24 -21.34 12.52
CA ILE A 141 -0.67 -20.31 11.64
C ILE A 141 -1.05 -18.89 12.12
N ARG A 142 -2.30 -18.64 12.57
CA ARG A 142 -2.70 -17.35 13.15
C ARG A 142 -1.95 -17.04 14.44
N ASP A 143 -1.90 -18.01 15.34
CA ASP A 143 -1.12 -17.97 16.57
C ASP A 143 0.36 -17.60 16.31
N HIS A 144 0.94 -18.03 15.18
CA HIS A 144 2.28 -17.61 14.77
C HIS A 144 2.34 -16.20 14.19
N PHE A 145 1.33 -15.71 13.47
CA PHE A 145 1.25 -14.29 13.08
C PHE A 145 1.18 -13.39 14.33
N ASP A 146 0.37 -13.76 15.31
CA ASP A 146 0.18 -12.99 16.55
C ASP A 146 1.48 -12.98 17.39
N LYS A 147 2.14 -14.14 17.55
CA LYS A 147 3.45 -14.23 18.24
C LYS A 147 4.57 -13.52 17.47
N ALA A 148 4.53 -13.50 16.14
CA ALA A 148 5.44 -12.69 15.33
C ALA A 148 5.18 -11.19 15.54
N TYR A 149 3.92 -10.74 15.64
CA TYR A 149 3.58 -9.35 15.93
C TYR A 149 4.06 -8.94 17.33
N GLU A 150 3.80 -9.77 18.35
CA GLU A 150 4.30 -9.56 19.70
C GLU A 150 5.83 -9.45 19.79
N SER A 151 6.57 -10.11 18.91
CA SER A 151 8.03 -10.09 18.87
C SER A 151 8.62 -8.82 18.22
N LEU A 152 7.80 -8.00 17.56
CA LEU A 152 8.17 -6.64 17.14
C LEU A 152 8.35 -5.67 18.33
N GLY A 153 8.05 -6.11 19.55
CA GLY A 153 8.13 -5.29 20.75
C GLY A 153 6.98 -4.29 20.85
N ASN A 154 7.23 -3.16 21.50
CA ASN A 154 6.32 -2.01 21.57
C ASN A 154 7.16 -0.76 21.88
N PRO A 155 7.12 0.31 21.06
CA PRO A 155 7.86 1.55 21.32
C PRO A 155 7.37 2.32 22.56
N GLY A 156 6.15 2.03 23.04
CA GLY A 156 5.53 2.64 24.21
C GLY A 156 5.04 4.08 23.97
N LEU A 157 3.97 4.48 24.64
CA LEU A 157 3.49 5.87 24.60
C LEU A 157 4.35 6.72 25.55
N PHE A 158 5.05 7.71 25.02
CA PHE A 158 6.06 8.51 25.76
C PHE A 158 7.10 7.66 26.50
N ASN A 159 7.50 6.51 25.93
CA ASN A 159 8.38 5.48 26.52
C ASN A 159 7.76 4.60 27.62
N LEU A 160 6.51 4.86 28.06
CA LEU A 160 5.81 4.00 29.00
C LEU A 160 5.31 2.72 28.28
N GLY A 161 5.44 1.56 28.95
CA GLY A 161 5.02 0.28 28.38
C GLY A 161 5.94 -0.27 27.27
N LYS A 162 7.20 0.19 27.19
CA LYS A 162 8.19 -0.31 26.22
C LYS A 162 8.43 -1.82 26.36
N LYS A 163 8.32 -2.54 25.25
CA LYS A 163 8.76 -3.95 25.10
C LYS A 163 9.88 -3.98 24.04
N PRO A 164 11.05 -4.60 24.30
CA PRO A 164 12.10 -4.74 23.30
C PRO A 164 11.67 -5.65 22.15
N VAL A 165 12.35 -5.52 21.01
CA VAL A 165 12.25 -6.44 19.87
C VAL A 165 12.88 -7.79 20.25
N ASP A 166 12.24 -8.90 19.87
CA ASP A 166 12.80 -10.25 19.90
C ASP A 166 12.92 -10.78 18.46
N VAL A 167 14.10 -10.57 17.87
CA VAL A 167 14.40 -10.99 16.48
C VAL A 167 14.40 -12.52 16.34
N GLU A 168 14.68 -13.26 17.41
CA GLU A 168 14.70 -14.73 17.36
C GLU A 168 13.29 -15.32 17.42
N ALA A 169 12.40 -14.79 18.25
CA ALA A 169 10.98 -15.13 18.21
C ALA A 169 10.35 -14.74 16.87
N TYR A 170 10.70 -13.57 16.32
CA TYR A 170 10.21 -13.14 15.00
C TYR A 170 10.53 -14.17 13.91
N ARG A 171 11.83 -14.52 13.77
CA ARG A 171 12.30 -15.54 12.82
C ARG A 171 11.66 -16.90 13.06
N ARG A 172 11.56 -17.33 14.31
CA ARG A 172 11.01 -18.64 14.71
C ARG A 172 9.55 -18.79 14.25
N HIS A 173 8.74 -17.75 14.45
CA HIS A 173 7.32 -17.82 14.11
C HIS A 173 7.04 -17.60 12.62
N THR A 174 7.75 -16.69 11.96
CA THR A 174 7.66 -16.53 10.49
C THR A 174 8.18 -17.76 9.74
N SER A 175 9.28 -18.37 10.18
CA SER A 175 9.79 -19.63 9.62
C SER A 175 8.81 -20.79 9.82
N ALA A 176 8.10 -20.85 10.95
CA ALA A 176 7.08 -21.87 11.18
C ALA A 176 5.92 -21.73 10.18
N ILE A 177 5.39 -20.51 9.99
CA ILE A 177 4.36 -20.22 8.97
C ILE A 177 4.82 -20.68 7.59
N LEU A 178 6.02 -20.26 7.16
CA LEU A 178 6.55 -20.64 5.84
C LEU A 178 6.76 -22.14 5.71
N THR A 179 7.27 -22.82 6.74
CA THR A 179 7.52 -24.27 6.73
C THR A 179 6.22 -25.06 6.58
N THR A 180 5.17 -24.70 7.33
CA THR A 180 3.85 -25.32 7.26
C THR A 180 3.16 -25.07 5.90
N LEU A 181 3.31 -23.87 5.34
CA LEU A 181 2.68 -23.51 4.07
C LEU A 181 3.38 -24.08 2.83
N LYS A 182 4.72 -24.13 2.82
CA LYS A 182 5.55 -24.53 1.67
C LYS A 182 5.10 -25.79 0.91
N PRO A 183 4.77 -26.93 1.54
CA PRO A 183 4.37 -28.15 0.80
C PRO A 183 3.03 -28.02 0.04
N LEU A 184 2.24 -26.98 0.31
CA LEU A 184 0.93 -26.75 -0.33
C LEU A 184 1.05 -25.93 -1.62
N PHE A 185 2.19 -25.29 -1.87
CA PHE A 185 2.39 -24.36 -2.99
C PHE A 185 3.44 -24.91 -3.97
N ALA A 186 3.01 -25.87 -4.79
CA ALA A 186 3.81 -26.35 -5.90
C ALA A 186 3.87 -25.30 -7.03
N TYR A 187 5.05 -25.11 -7.63
CA TYR A 187 5.25 -24.26 -8.80
C TYR A 187 5.47 -25.11 -10.05
N THR A 188 4.70 -24.84 -11.11
CA THR A 188 4.84 -25.50 -12.42
C THR A 188 5.36 -24.47 -13.43
N PRO A 189 6.67 -24.42 -13.74
CA PRO A 189 7.19 -23.49 -14.75
C PRO A 189 6.63 -23.82 -16.14
N ALA A 190 6.45 -22.80 -16.97
CA ALA A 190 6.02 -23.01 -18.36
C ALA A 190 7.11 -23.73 -19.18
N THR A 191 6.70 -24.62 -20.09
CA THR A 191 7.62 -25.37 -20.97
C THR A 191 8.40 -24.40 -21.87
N GLY A 192 9.68 -24.18 -21.56
CA GLY A 192 10.53 -23.18 -22.21
C GLY A 192 10.97 -22.02 -21.31
N ALA A 193 10.37 -21.85 -20.13
CA ALA A 193 10.78 -20.88 -19.10
C ALA A 193 11.82 -21.43 -18.10
N ALA A 194 12.43 -22.59 -18.39
CA ALA A 194 13.44 -23.23 -17.55
C ALA A 194 14.83 -22.58 -17.75
N GLY A 195 14.94 -21.28 -17.47
CA GLY A 195 16.17 -20.48 -17.59
C GLY A 195 16.94 -20.36 -16.28
N ALA A 196 16.25 -20.14 -15.16
CA ALA A 196 16.82 -20.17 -13.82
C ALA A 196 15.91 -20.89 -12.81
N SER A 197 16.52 -21.53 -11.81
CA SER A 197 15.78 -21.92 -10.61
C SER A 197 15.51 -20.65 -9.79
N PRO A 198 14.27 -20.35 -9.35
CA PRO A 198 13.94 -19.16 -8.56
C PRO A 198 14.40 -19.34 -7.10
N GLY A 199 15.72 -19.44 -6.91
CA GLY A 199 16.37 -19.77 -5.66
C GLY A 199 17.04 -18.57 -5.01
N ARG A 200 16.36 -18.00 -4.00
CA ARG A 200 16.89 -17.04 -3.02
C ARG A 200 17.28 -15.66 -3.59
N ALA A 201 16.51 -14.64 -3.22
CA ALA A 201 16.94 -13.25 -3.37
C ALA A 201 18.30 -13.05 -2.66
N ALA A 202 19.31 -12.59 -3.39
CA ALA A 202 20.65 -12.41 -2.85
C ALA A 202 20.65 -11.28 -1.80
N SER A 203 21.00 -11.61 -0.56
CA SER A 203 21.28 -10.59 0.45
C SER A 203 22.45 -9.71 -0.03
N PRO A 204 22.31 -8.37 -0.07
CA PRO A 204 23.45 -7.51 -0.41
C PRO A 204 24.52 -7.69 0.67
N ALA A 205 25.72 -8.10 0.25
CA ALA A 205 26.84 -8.28 1.18
C ALA A 205 27.27 -6.91 1.74
N PRO A 206 27.60 -6.81 3.05
CA PRO A 206 28.04 -5.55 3.64
C PRO A 206 29.40 -5.13 3.08
N SER A 207 29.49 -3.87 2.62
CA SER A 207 30.69 -3.29 2.02
C SER A 207 31.88 -3.33 2.99
N SER A 208 32.99 -3.96 2.58
CA SER A 208 34.21 -4.04 3.37
C SER A 208 34.98 -2.71 3.39
N THR A 209 35.11 -2.10 4.57
CA THR A 209 35.91 -0.89 4.81
C THR A 209 37.42 -1.11 4.56
N PRO A 210 38.10 -0.29 3.74
CA PRO A 210 39.56 -0.27 3.67
C PRO A 210 40.17 0.46 4.87
N ALA A 211 41.22 -0.11 5.47
CA ALA A 211 42.02 0.54 6.51
C ALA A 211 43.01 1.57 5.90
N PRO A 212 43.41 2.62 6.66
CA PRO A 212 44.23 3.72 6.12
C PRO A 212 45.71 3.36 5.95
N SER A 213 46.42 4.07 5.07
CA SER A 213 47.88 3.96 4.92
C SER A 213 48.59 5.29 4.65
N ALA A 214 49.68 5.47 5.38
CA ALA A 214 50.85 6.35 5.20
C ALA A 214 50.70 7.76 4.54
N ARG A 215 51.09 8.77 5.32
CA ARG A 215 51.47 10.13 4.89
C ARG A 215 52.93 10.15 4.38
N PRO A 216 53.27 10.99 3.39
CA PRO A 216 54.39 11.94 3.61
C PRO A 216 54.05 13.42 3.29
N THR A 217 54.98 14.30 3.62
CA THR A 217 54.96 15.78 3.43
C THR A 217 55.67 16.18 2.11
N ALA A 218 55.66 17.42 1.58
CA ALA A 218 55.31 18.74 2.14
C ALA A 218 54.95 19.81 1.05
N ALA A 219 54.51 21.00 1.51
CA ALA A 219 54.62 22.34 0.91
C ALA A 219 53.85 22.70 -0.39
N GLY A 220 53.07 23.81 -0.35
CA GLY A 220 52.47 24.44 -1.55
C GLY A 220 51.15 25.20 -1.36
N SER A 221 51.11 26.28 -0.57
CA SER A 221 50.01 27.28 -0.56
C SER A 221 50.26 28.37 -1.63
N PRO A 222 49.26 29.15 -2.14
CA PRO A 222 48.15 29.74 -1.36
C PRO A 222 46.76 29.93 -2.04
N SER A 223 45.75 30.28 -1.20
CA SER A 223 44.65 31.27 -1.39
C SER A 223 43.78 31.35 -2.68
N SER A 224 42.45 31.55 -2.66
CA SER A 224 41.43 31.57 -1.58
C SER A 224 40.04 31.11 -2.13
N PRO A 225 38.83 31.72 -1.90
CA PRO A 225 37.69 30.94 -1.42
C PRO A 225 36.41 30.99 -2.30
N ASN A 226 35.42 30.12 -2.00
CA ASN A 226 34.01 30.52 -2.05
C ASN A 226 33.11 29.59 -1.21
N ASP A 227 32.02 30.14 -0.68
CA ASP A 227 31.02 29.42 0.14
C ASP A 227 29.90 28.80 -0.71
N ALA A 228 29.33 27.66 -0.24
CA ALA A 228 27.89 27.37 -0.26
C ALA A 228 27.55 25.96 0.29
N SER A 229 26.97 25.93 1.49
CA SER A 229 25.97 24.94 1.94
C SER A 229 24.58 25.61 1.79
N PRO A 230 23.39 24.91 1.82
CA PRO A 230 23.12 23.82 2.76
C PRO A 230 22.04 22.74 2.40
N THR A 231 21.96 21.75 3.30
CA THR A 231 20.77 20.98 3.82
C THR A 231 19.64 20.46 2.91
N SER A 232 19.28 19.20 3.17
CA SER A 232 17.99 18.56 2.84
C SER A 232 16.78 19.21 3.53
N PRO A 233 15.56 19.08 2.97
CA PRO A 233 14.30 19.23 3.69
C PRO A 233 13.70 17.88 4.14
N ALA A 234 12.90 17.91 5.20
CA ALA A 234 12.01 16.84 5.64
C ALA A 234 10.73 17.45 6.25
N SER A 235 9.80 16.59 6.68
CA SER A 235 8.60 16.91 7.50
C SER A 235 7.31 17.35 6.78
N ALA A 236 6.39 16.39 6.66
CA ALA A 236 5.05 16.37 7.24
C ALA A 236 4.10 17.60 7.21
N ALA A 237 2.94 17.35 6.58
CA ALA A 237 1.60 17.34 7.19
C ALA A 237 0.72 18.61 7.35
N ASP A 238 -0.58 18.30 7.34
CA ASP A 238 -1.77 18.95 7.90
C ASP A 238 -2.40 20.21 7.23
N ALA A 239 -3.73 20.21 7.20
CA ALA A 239 -4.62 21.29 6.78
C ALA A 239 -6.09 20.94 7.13
N ALA A 240 -6.71 21.68 8.06
CA ALA A 240 -8.06 21.40 8.55
C ALA A 240 -9.08 22.53 8.26
N SER A 241 -10.27 22.12 7.81
CA SER A 241 -11.55 22.89 7.83
C SER A 241 -11.62 24.17 6.96
N PRO A 242 -12.84 24.60 6.56
CA PRO A 242 -13.68 25.42 7.45
C PRO A 242 -15.19 25.06 7.46
N SER A 243 -15.94 25.72 8.35
CA SER A 243 -17.41 25.64 8.49
C SER A 243 -18.07 26.96 8.08
N PRO A 244 -19.33 26.93 7.56
CA PRO A 244 -20.46 27.53 8.30
C PRO A 244 -21.79 26.72 8.15
N GLY A 245 -22.91 27.00 8.82
CA GLY A 245 -23.18 27.93 9.94
C GLY A 245 -24.66 28.32 10.09
N SER A 246 -25.27 28.07 11.27
CA SER A 246 -26.56 28.59 11.80
C SER A 246 -27.90 28.28 11.11
N GLY A 247 -28.92 27.86 11.88
CA GLY A 247 -30.30 27.67 11.34
C GLY A 247 -31.41 27.09 12.27
N ALA A 248 -31.75 27.78 13.36
CA ALA A 248 -33.05 27.78 14.11
C ALA A 248 -33.79 26.49 14.62
N THR A 249 -34.40 26.65 15.81
CA THR A 249 -35.31 25.77 16.58
C THR A 249 -36.80 25.87 16.12
N PRO A 250 -37.82 25.08 16.60
CA PRO A 250 -38.04 24.59 17.98
C PRO A 250 -38.71 23.19 18.22
N SER A 251 -39.03 22.92 19.50
CA SER A 251 -39.59 21.69 20.13
C SER A 251 -41.12 21.53 19.99
N PRO A 252 -41.73 20.32 20.16
CA PRO A 252 -42.22 19.78 21.46
C PRO A 252 -41.72 18.33 21.77
N ALA A 253 -41.56 17.83 23.01
CA ALA A 253 -42.49 17.58 24.15
C ALA A 253 -43.44 16.36 23.95
N ALA A 254 -43.69 15.44 24.91
CA ALA A 254 -43.10 15.15 26.24
C ALA A 254 -43.56 13.79 26.85
N ALA A 255 -42.83 13.29 27.87
CA ALA A 255 -43.21 12.24 28.87
C ALA A 255 -43.47 10.80 28.32
N VAL A 256 -43.40 9.67 29.08
CA VAL A 256 -43.24 9.31 30.52
C VAL A 256 -42.43 7.95 30.56
N ALA A 257 -41.97 7.28 31.64
CA ALA A 257 -42.02 7.38 33.11
C ALA A 257 -40.81 6.62 33.77
N SER A 258 -40.90 6.32 35.08
CA SER A 258 -39.99 5.51 35.93
C SER A 258 -40.85 4.51 36.77
N PRO A 259 -40.42 3.80 37.86
CA PRO A 259 -39.09 3.64 38.49
C PRO A 259 -38.71 2.21 38.99
N ASP A 260 -37.46 2.04 39.46
CA ASP A 260 -37.07 1.56 40.82
C ASP A 260 -35.53 1.68 40.95
N ALA A 261 -34.95 2.28 42.01
CA ALA A 261 -34.65 1.73 43.35
C ALA A 261 -33.60 0.58 43.33
N ALA A 262 -32.47 0.61 44.04
CA ALA A 262 -31.84 1.59 44.95
C ALA A 262 -30.29 1.30 45.00
N ALA A 263 -29.40 1.84 45.86
CA ALA A 263 -29.51 2.65 47.07
C ALA A 263 -28.20 3.44 47.40
N LEU A 264 -28.32 4.39 48.35
CA LEU A 264 -27.34 4.92 49.32
C LEU A 264 -25.80 4.81 49.07
N GLY A 265 -25.13 5.97 49.04
CA GLY A 265 -23.69 6.12 49.28
C GLY A 265 -23.32 7.57 49.63
N THR A 266 -23.02 7.85 50.91
CA THR A 266 -22.78 9.20 51.44
C THR A 266 -21.31 9.62 51.38
N GLY A 267 -21.02 10.82 50.90
CA GLY A 267 -19.69 11.47 50.97
C GLY A 267 -19.83 13.00 51.01
N SER A 268 -19.02 13.67 51.83
CA SER A 268 -19.17 15.09 52.16
C SER A 268 -18.88 16.05 51.00
N ALA A 269 -19.51 17.23 51.05
CA ALA A 269 -19.20 18.36 50.18
C ALA A 269 -18.12 19.26 50.80
N GLU A 270 -17.27 19.86 49.96
CA GLU A 270 -16.50 21.06 50.31
C GLU A 270 -16.24 21.91 49.05
N ALA A 271 -16.55 23.21 49.12
CA ALA A 271 -16.32 24.23 48.10
C ALA A 271 -16.68 25.63 48.67
N PRO A 272 -16.21 26.75 48.08
CA PRO A 272 -15.05 26.95 47.20
C PRO A 272 -14.00 27.88 47.87
N PRO A 273 -12.97 28.33 47.12
CA PRO A 273 -12.82 29.79 47.04
C PRO A 273 -12.49 30.34 45.64
N GLU A 274 -13.23 31.38 45.27
CA GLU A 274 -12.85 32.41 44.29
C GLU A 274 -12.27 33.64 45.03
N PRO A 275 -11.75 34.68 44.35
CA PRO A 275 -11.05 34.69 43.06
C PRO A 275 -9.70 35.45 43.17
N SER A 276 -8.84 35.44 42.13
CA SER A 276 -7.77 36.45 42.05
C SER A 276 -7.19 36.74 40.66
N GLN A 277 -7.16 38.05 40.40
CA GLN A 277 -6.19 38.82 39.62
C GLN A 277 -6.19 38.73 38.07
N LYS A 278 -6.48 39.91 37.51
CA LYS A 278 -6.51 40.31 36.10
C LYS A 278 -5.16 40.93 35.73
N ALA A 279 -4.52 40.46 34.66
CA ALA A 279 -3.29 40.99 34.09
C ALA A 279 -3.40 41.10 32.54
N PRO A 280 -2.56 41.89 31.85
CA PRO A 280 -3.00 42.65 30.66
C PRO A 280 -2.78 41.98 29.30
N GLU A 281 -3.49 42.53 28.30
CA GLU A 281 -3.29 42.24 26.88
C GLU A 281 -1.97 42.82 26.33
N PRO A 282 -1.30 42.11 25.40
CA PRO A 282 -0.34 42.69 24.47
C PRO A 282 -0.92 42.69 23.05
N GLY A 283 -1.49 43.82 22.62
CA GLY A 283 -1.90 44.01 21.22
C GLY A 283 -0.73 44.47 20.35
N VAL A 284 -0.39 43.72 19.30
CA VAL A 284 0.43 44.20 18.17
C VAL A 284 -0.14 43.63 16.86
N SER A 285 -0.36 44.49 15.88
CA SER A 285 -0.82 44.09 14.53
C SER A 285 0.26 43.32 13.78
N ALA A 286 -0.11 42.23 13.12
CA ALA A 286 0.72 41.57 12.13
C ALA A 286 0.09 41.73 10.74
N GLU A 287 0.68 42.56 9.88
CA GLU A 287 0.29 42.62 8.46
C GLU A 287 0.66 41.30 7.78
N HIS A 288 -0.33 40.58 7.28
CA HIS A 288 -0.09 39.37 6.50
C HIS A 288 0.54 39.73 5.16
N ALA A 289 1.84 39.46 5.02
CA ALA A 289 2.58 39.68 3.78
C ALA A 289 1.90 38.96 2.60
N PRO A 290 1.87 39.58 1.39
CA PRO A 290 1.15 39.02 0.26
C PRO A 290 1.79 37.71 -0.21
N MET A 291 1.08 36.59 0.00
CA MET A 291 1.50 35.28 -0.48
C MET A 291 1.60 35.27 -2.01
N GLN A 292 2.84 35.15 -2.52
CA GLN A 292 3.10 35.00 -3.94
C GLN A 292 2.50 33.67 -4.44
N ARG A 293 1.39 33.76 -5.18
CA ARG A 293 0.86 32.61 -5.92
C ARG A 293 1.83 32.26 -7.04
N THR A 294 2.60 31.18 -6.85
CA THR A 294 3.43 30.59 -7.90
C THR A 294 2.58 29.65 -8.73
N ASP A 295 2.22 30.07 -9.95
CA ASP A 295 1.48 29.24 -10.90
C ASP A 295 2.30 28.00 -11.27
N ARG A 296 1.90 26.84 -10.73
CA ARG A 296 2.52 25.52 -11.01
C ARG A 296 1.98 24.85 -12.29
N THR A 297 1.39 25.62 -13.19
CA THR A 297 0.94 25.20 -14.52
C THR A 297 2.09 25.30 -15.52
N ASN A 298 2.79 24.19 -15.75
CA ASN A 298 3.81 24.12 -16.82
C ASN A 298 3.14 24.28 -18.20
N PRO A 299 3.33 25.40 -18.93
CA PRO A 299 2.56 25.69 -20.13
C PRO A 299 2.86 24.73 -21.27
N PHE A 300 4.04 24.12 -21.30
CA PHE A 300 4.43 23.13 -22.31
C PHE A 300 3.64 21.83 -22.19
N VAL A 301 3.22 21.43 -20.98
CA VAL A 301 2.38 20.25 -20.75
C VAL A 301 0.97 20.50 -21.29
N THR A 302 0.38 21.66 -20.97
CA THR A 302 -0.93 22.07 -21.45
C THR A 302 -0.96 22.21 -22.98
N ALA A 303 0.06 22.85 -23.56
CA ALA A 303 0.18 22.99 -25.02
C ALA A 303 0.35 21.61 -25.71
N GLY A 304 1.18 20.73 -25.16
CA GLY A 304 1.38 19.37 -25.69
C GLY A 304 0.09 18.54 -25.73
N ALA A 305 -0.72 18.61 -24.67
CA ALA A 305 -2.01 17.92 -24.60
C ALA A 305 -2.99 18.39 -25.69
N ILE A 306 -3.08 19.70 -25.92
CA ILE A 306 -3.97 20.29 -26.93
C ILE A 306 -3.52 19.91 -28.36
N VAL A 307 -2.22 19.98 -28.64
CA VAL A 307 -1.66 19.60 -29.96
C VAL A 307 -1.86 18.11 -30.23
N GLY A 308 -1.64 17.24 -29.24
CA GLY A 308 -1.88 15.80 -29.38
C GLY A 308 -3.32 15.46 -29.73
N LEU A 309 -4.29 16.11 -29.08
CA LEU A 309 -5.72 15.87 -29.31
C LEU A 309 -6.17 16.30 -30.73
N LEU A 310 -5.62 17.41 -31.25
CA LEU A 310 -5.85 17.86 -32.63
C LEU A 310 -5.26 16.90 -33.68
N LEU A 311 -4.11 16.29 -33.41
CA LEU A 311 -3.50 15.29 -34.29
C LEU A 311 -4.32 13.99 -34.35
N VAL A 312 -4.84 13.52 -33.21
CA VAL A 312 -5.76 12.37 -33.18
C VAL A 312 -7.05 12.64 -33.96
N ALA A 313 -7.68 13.80 -33.74
CA ALA A 313 -8.92 14.17 -34.44
C ALA A 313 -8.74 14.26 -35.96
N SER A 314 -7.66 14.88 -36.42
CA SER A 314 -7.36 14.99 -37.86
C SER A 314 -6.99 13.66 -38.52
N GLY A 315 -6.32 12.75 -37.80
CA GLY A 315 -6.07 11.37 -38.25
C GLY A 315 -7.35 10.57 -38.51
N VAL A 316 -8.34 10.65 -37.62
CA VAL A 316 -9.65 9.98 -37.77
C VAL A 316 -10.43 10.51 -38.97
N VAL A 317 -10.42 11.84 -39.19
CA VAL A 317 -11.06 12.47 -40.35
C VAL A 317 -10.38 12.07 -41.67
N TRP A 318 -9.06 11.89 -41.69
CA TRP A 318 -8.35 11.40 -42.88
C TRP A 318 -8.67 9.94 -43.19
N TRP A 319 -8.68 9.07 -42.16
CA TRP A 319 -8.94 7.64 -42.34
C TRP A 319 -10.36 7.36 -42.83
N THR A 320 -11.38 8.01 -42.24
CA THR A 320 -12.78 7.90 -42.68
C THR A 320 -12.97 8.41 -44.11
N LYS A 321 -12.30 9.51 -44.49
CA LYS A 321 -12.32 10.05 -45.87
C LYS A 321 -11.56 9.19 -46.89
N ARG A 322 -10.71 8.26 -46.43
CA ARG A 322 -10.05 7.24 -47.26
C ARG A 322 -10.94 6.01 -47.48
N GLN A 323 -11.68 5.58 -46.45
CA GLN A 323 -12.70 4.52 -46.57
C GLN A 323 -13.79 4.88 -47.60
N ALA A 324 -14.24 6.14 -47.62
CA ALA A 324 -15.28 6.62 -48.54
C ALA A 324 -14.82 6.85 -50.00
N LYS A 325 -13.75 6.20 -50.45
CA LYS A 325 -13.15 6.36 -51.79
C LYS A 325 -12.60 5.06 -52.42
N GLY A 326 -12.86 3.91 -51.79
CA GLY A 326 -12.63 2.57 -52.33
C GLY A 326 -13.95 1.84 -52.52
#